data_AF-A0A137P585-F1
#
_entry.id   AF-A0A137P585-F1
#
_cell.length_a   1.000
_cell.length_b   1.000
_cell.length_c   1.000
_cell.angle_alpha   90.00
_cell.angle_beta   90.00
_cell.angle_gamma   90.00
#
_symmetry.space_group_name_H-M   'P 1'
#
loop_
_entity.id
_entity.type
_entity.pdbx_description
1 polymer ?
#
loop_
_entity_poly.entity_id
_entity_poly.type
_entity_poly.pdbx_seq_one_letter_code
_entity_poly.pdbx_strand_id
1 'polypeptide(L)'
;MGYLLGLHLECGKLSSIDSYNRNLLFSAVRAVNLGISGSQNFSPRYLTEYGKKELNLYNPKFQLPNPKSPIYFDTQAENELYSVCIAIYSRYYEAVSRATYVPSYLSFKEKTFNKIWRVKIDELKIIFESTIQELEELKADFFEFKEKVNQFQTRVKISYYDSIIDLYELLKHKNKHLKPEEITATLEYCHRLYQVIATAENHNPYFQFFAHIIGLNYLNIYSKCSESEKITTKQRLKELIQFIKEKFYSYFSLNYLLLKTGYDSLDDQ
;
A
#
# COMPACT_ATOMS: atom_id res chain seq x y z
N MET A 1 22.92 -7.97 -0.50
CA MET A 1 21.91 -8.74 0.27
C MET A 1 21.35 -9.92 -0.52
N GLY A 2 20.82 -9.77 -1.74
CA GLY A 2 20.26 -10.91 -2.50
C GLY A 2 21.19 -12.11 -2.71
N TYR A 3 22.49 -11.89 -2.88
CA TYR A 3 23.49 -12.97 -2.94
C TYR A 3 23.59 -13.77 -1.63
N LEU A 4 23.62 -13.08 -0.47
CA LEU A 4 23.64 -13.72 0.86
C LEU A 4 22.33 -14.47 1.17
N LEU A 5 21.23 -14.07 0.54
CA LEU A 5 19.92 -14.72 0.64
C LEU A 5 19.76 -15.90 -0.34
N GLY A 6 20.81 -16.29 -1.06
CA GLY A 6 20.78 -17.44 -1.98
C GLY A 6 19.91 -17.22 -3.22
N LEU A 7 19.52 -15.98 -3.55
CA LEU A 7 18.66 -15.66 -4.69
C LEU A 7 19.33 -15.86 -6.07
N HIS A 8 20.60 -16.28 -6.09
CA HIS A 8 21.37 -16.60 -7.27
C HIS A 8 21.44 -18.12 -7.57
N LEU A 9 20.91 -18.95 -6.65
CA LEU A 9 20.93 -20.41 -6.77
C LEU A 9 19.83 -20.91 -7.72
N GLU A 10 20.12 -21.93 -8.52
CA GLU A 10 19.21 -22.51 -9.51
C GLU A 10 18.08 -23.34 -8.86
N CYS A 11 16.82 -22.95 -9.08
CA CYS A 11 15.65 -23.51 -8.38
C CYS A 11 15.28 -24.95 -8.75
N GLY A 12 15.78 -25.48 -9.87
CA GLY A 12 15.36 -26.79 -10.40
C GLY A 12 15.62 -27.98 -9.49
N LYS A 13 16.37 -27.79 -8.40
CA LYS A 13 16.77 -28.84 -7.44
C LYS A 13 16.13 -28.69 -6.06
N LEU A 14 15.30 -27.67 -5.83
CA LEU A 14 14.66 -27.42 -4.54
C LEU A 14 13.38 -28.24 -4.38
N SER A 15 13.04 -28.58 -3.13
CA SER A 15 11.72 -29.13 -2.81
C SER A 15 10.63 -28.09 -3.09
N SER A 16 9.37 -28.52 -3.21
CA SER A 16 8.27 -27.59 -3.46
C SER A 16 8.12 -26.52 -2.37
N ILE A 17 8.37 -26.86 -1.10
CA ILE A 17 8.30 -25.91 0.01
C ILE A 17 9.52 -24.96 0.03
N ASP A 18 10.71 -25.45 -0.31
CA ASP A 18 11.91 -24.61 -0.39
C ASP A 18 11.84 -23.63 -1.56
N SER A 19 11.32 -24.10 -2.71
CA SER A 19 11.04 -23.23 -3.85
C SER A 19 10.01 -22.16 -3.48
N TYR A 20 8.95 -22.52 -2.75
CA TYR A 20 7.95 -21.57 -2.27
C TYR A 20 8.57 -20.51 -1.35
N ASN A 21 9.30 -20.93 -0.31
CA ASN A 21 9.94 -20.03 0.67
C ASN A 21 10.94 -19.08 0.00
N ARG A 22 11.76 -19.59 -0.92
CA ARG A 22 12.71 -18.77 -1.68
C ARG A 22 11.99 -17.74 -2.54
N ASN A 23 10.92 -18.14 -3.21
CA ASN A 23 10.17 -17.24 -4.07
C ASN A 23 9.43 -16.16 -3.28
N LEU A 24 8.96 -16.48 -2.06
CA LEU A 24 8.40 -15.49 -1.14
C LEU A 24 9.47 -14.45 -0.75
N LEU A 25 10.67 -14.94 -0.39
CA LEU A 25 11.81 -14.08 -0.08
C LEU A 25 12.22 -13.21 -1.27
N PHE A 26 12.27 -13.78 -2.47
CA PHE A 26 12.55 -13.05 -3.70
C PHE A 26 11.52 -11.94 -3.95
N SER A 27 10.23 -12.25 -3.79
CA SER A 27 9.13 -11.30 -3.94
C SER A 27 9.21 -10.17 -2.92
N ALA A 28 9.55 -10.47 -1.67
CA ALA A 28 9.75 -9.46 -0.62
C ALA A 28 10.95 -8.55 -0.94
N VAL A 29 12.10 -9.12 -1.29
CA VAL A 29 13.31 -8.35 -1.69
C VAL A 29 13.01 -7.46 -2.90
N ARG A 30 12.25 -7.98 -3.87
CA ARG A 30 11.82 -7.21 -5.03
C ARG A 30 10.90 -6.06 -4.64
N ALA A 31 9.89 -6.30 -3.82
CA ALA A 31 8.97 -5.25 -3.38
C ALA A 31 9.73 -4.14 -2.63
N VAL A 32 10.64 -4.51 -1.73
CA VAL A 32 11.52 -3.57 -1.02
C VAL A 32 12.41 -2.80 -1.99
N ASN A 33 13.02 -3.49 -2.95
CA ASN A 33 13.87 -2.83 -3.94
C ASN A 33 13.05 -1.87 -4.83
N LEU A 34 11.85 -2.24 -5.27
CA LEU A 34 10.97 -1.35 -6.02
C LEU A 34 10.55 -0.13 -5.18
N GLY A 35 10.22 -0.33 -3.90
CA GLY A 35 9.81 0.75 -2.99
C GLY A 35 10.94 1.70 -2.62
N ILE A 36 12.11 1.19 -2.23
CA ILE A 36 13.24 2.01 -1.75
C ILE A 36 14.02 2.65 -2.90
N SER A 37 14.15 1.95 -4.03
CA SER A 37 14.99 2.44 -5.12
C SER A 37 14.29 3.46 -6.01
N GLY A 38 13.00 3.70 -5.77
CA GLY A 38 12.16 4.56 -6.58
C GLY A 38 12.29 4.23 -8.08
N SER A 39 12.65 5.23 -8.87
CA SER A 39 12.81 5.07 -10.33
C SER A 39 14.10 4.37 -10.77
N GLN A 40 15.08 4.21 -9.86
CA GLN A 40 16.41 3.68 -10.16
C GLN A 40 16.49 2.24 -9.65
N ASN A 41 15.99 1.27 -10.42
CA ASN A 41 16.03 -0.13 -10.00
C ASN A 41 17.47 -0.61 -9.70
N PHE A 42 17.81 -0.77 -8.42
CA PHE A 42 19.12 -1.29 -7.99
C PHE A 42 19.21 -2.82 -8.02
N SER A 43 18.22 -3.50 -8.62
CA SER A 43 18.26 -4.96 -8.76
C SER A 43 19.49 -5.38 -9.57
N PRO A 44 20.37 -6.22 -9.01
CA PRO A 44 21.53 -6.71 -9.73
C PRO A 44 21.13 -7.54 -10.95
N ARG A 45 21.83 -7.37 -12.08
CA ARG A 45 21.58 -8.07 -13.35
C ARG A 45 21.65 -9.61 -13.28
N TYR A 46 22.14 -10.18 -12.18
CA TYR A 46 22.23 -11.63 -11.97
C TYR A 46 20.93 -12.28 -11.46
N LEU A 47 19.91 -11.49 -11.08
CA LEU A 47 18.59 -12.01 -10.72
C LEU A 47 17.78 -12.28 -11.99
N THR A 48 18.04 -13.42 -12.63
CA THR A 48 17.43 -13.81 -13.92
C THR A 48 15.96 -14.20 -13.82
N GLU A 49 15.45 -14.44 -12.60
CA GLU A 49 14.04 -14.72 -12.35
C GLU A 49 13.16 -13.47 -12.39
N TYR A 50 13.78 -12.28 -12.46
CA TYR A 50 13.08 -11.01 -12.53
C TYR A 50 12.19 -10.94 -13.78
N GLY A 51 10.87 -11.05 -13.59
CA GLY A 51 9.88 -10.95 -14.67
C GLY A 51 9.21 -12.27 -15.09
N LYS A 52 9.62 -13.42 -14.55
CA LYS A 52 8.88 -14.68 -14.76
C LYS A 52 7.57 -14.64 -13.97
N LYS A 53 6.44 -14.99 -14.60
CA LYS A 53 5.15 -15.17 -13.91
C LYS A 53 5.24 -16.44 -13.07
N GLU A 54 5.37 -16.29 -11.76
CA GLU A 54 5.40 -17.43 -10.85
C GLU A 54 3.98 -17.93 -10.57
N LEU A 55 3.59 -19.00 -11.26
CA LEU A 55 2.22 -19.52 -11.24
C LEU A 55 1.79 -20.16 -9.90
N ASN A 56 2.69 -20.31 -8.91
CA ASN A 56 2.41 -21.06 -7.67
C ASN A 56 2.69 -20.32 -6.35
N LEU A 57 3.10 -19.04 -6.37
CA LEU A 57 3.43 -18.29 -5.14
C LEU A 57 2.22 -18.05 -4.23
N TYR A 58 1.03 -17.98 -4.81
CA TYR A 58 -0.19 -17.59 -4.10
C TYR A 58 -1.11 -18.77 -3.84
N ASN A 59 -0.57 -19.99 -3.76
CA ASN A 59 -1.38 -21.15 -3.41
C ASN A 59 -1.67 -21.14 -1.89
N PRO A 60 -2.94 -21.10 -1.45
CA PRO A 60 -3.31 -21.08 -0.03
C PRO A 60 -2.71 -22.24 0.77
N LYS A 61 -2.48 -23.40 0.15
CA LYS A 61 -1.92 -24.57 0.84
C LYS A 61 -0.56 -24.32 1.49
N PHE A 62 0.24 -23.42 0.93
CA PHE A 62 1.56 -23.07 1.46
C PHE A 62 1.49 -21.97 2.53
N GLN A 63 0.29 -21.40 2.73
CA GLN A 63 0.01 -20.33 3.68
C GLN A 63 -0.85 -20.80 4.86
N LEU A 64 -1.14 -22.10 4.93
CA LEU A 64 -1.90 -22.70 6.02
C LEU A 64 -1.08 -22.64 7.33
N PRO A 65 -1.61 -22.03 8.40
CA PRO A 65 -0.89 -21.97 9.67
C PRO A 65 -0.62 -23.37 10.25
N ASN A 66 0.62 -23.59 10.70
CA ASN A 66 1.02 -24.75 11.49
C ASN A 66 0.53 -24.57 12.94
N PRO A 67 0.09 -25.62 13.67
CA PRO A 67 -0.22 -25.55 15.11
C PRO A 67 0.83 -24.89 16.02
N LYS A 68 2.10 -24.85 15.59
CA LYS A 68 3.19 -24.13 16.32
C LYS A 68 3.34 -22.66 15.94
N SER A 69 2.52 -22.16 15.03
CA SER A 69 2.57 -20.80 14.51
C SER A 69 1.86 -19.83 15.45
N PRO A 70 2.38 -18.60 15.65
CA PRO A 70 1.67 -17.57 16.42
C PRO A 70 0.38 -17.09 15.76
N ILE A 71 0.12 -17.49 14.51
CA ILE A 71 -1.08 -17.17 13.73
C ILE A 71 -1.95 -18.42 13.47
N TYR A 72 -1.85 -19.45 14.32
CA TYR A 72 -2.73 -20.62 14.28
C TYR A 72 -4.04 -20.35 15.01
N PHE A 73 -5.16 -20.75 14.41
CA PHE A 73 -6.49 -20.59 14.97
C PHE A 73 -7.06 -21.93 15.45
N ASP A 74 -8.06 -21.88 16.34
CA ASP A 74 -8.62 -23.08 16.98
C ASP A 74 -9.37 -23.98 16.00
N THR A 75 -9.93 -23.42 14.92
CA THR A 75 -10.72 -24.17 13.94
C THR A 75 -9.97 -24.33 12.62
N GLN A 76 -10.15 -25.49 11.98
CA GLN A 76 -9.59 -25.74 10.65
C GLN A 76 -10.13 -24.74 9.61
N ALA A 77 -11.43 -24.45 9.66
CA ALA A 77 -12.08 -23.50 8.76
C ALA A 77 -11.46 -22.09 8.85
N GLU A 78 -11.16 -21.61 10.05
CA GLU A 78 -10.52 -20.30 10.24
C GLU A 78 -9.09 -20.27 9.71
N ASN A 79 -8.32 -21.35 9.90
CA ASN A 79 -6.97 -21.48 9.33
C ASN A 79 -6.99 -21.53 7.79
N GLU A 80 -7.94 -22.26 7.21
CA GLU A 80 -8.14 -22.33 5.75
C GLU A 80 -8.54 -20.97 5.19
N LEU A 81 -9.53 -20.30 5.79
CA LEU A 81 -9.95 -18.97 5.39
C LEU A 81 -8.80 -17.97 5.46
N TYR A 82 -8.04 -17.97 6.56
CA TYR A 82 -6.86 -17.12 6.69
C TYR A 82 -5.90 -17.34 5.53
N SER A 83 -5.60 -18.61 5.21
CA SER A 83 -4.69 -18.96 4.10
C SER A 83 -5.17 -18.47 2.73
N VAL A 84 -6.49 -18.47 2.51
CA VAL A 84 -7.08 -17.92 1.28
C VAL A 84 -6.98 -16.39 1.27
N CYS A 85 -7.35 -15.72 2.37
CA CYS A 85 -7.27 -14.26 2.46
C CYS A 85 -5.84 -13.74 2.29
N ILE A 86 -4.84 -14.38 2.91
CA ILE A 86 -3.45 -13.96 2.76
C ILE A 86 -2.90 -14.23 1.36
N ALA A 87 -3.37 -15.29 0.69
CA ALA A 87 -3.04 -15.54 -0.72
C ALA A 87 -3.61 -14.45 -1.64
N ILE A 88 -4.88 -14.09 -1.47
CA ILE A 88 -5.54 -13.00 -2.19
C ILE A 88 -4.78 -11.69 -1.98
N TYR A 89 -4.51 -11.33 -0.73
CA TYR A 89 -3.81 -10.09 -0.39
C TYR A 89 -2.38 -10.04 -0.95
N SER A 90 -1.65 -11.15 -0.88
CA SER A 90 -0.28 -11.22 -1.39
C SER A 90 -0.23 -11.05 -2.91
N ARG A 91 -1.19 -11.64 -3.63
CA ARG A 91 -1.35 -11.47 -5.09
C ARG A 91 -1.70 -10.03 -5.43
N TYR A 92 -2.64 -9.43 -4.70
CA TYR A 92 -3.00 -8.03 -4.83
C TYR A 92 -1.79 -7.11 -4.62
N TYR A 93 -1.05 -7.29 -3.53
CA TYR A 93 0.11 -6.45 -3.20
C TYR A 93 1.21 -6.51 -4.27
N GLU A 94 1.46 -7.71 -4.84
CA GLU A 94 2.40 -7.86 -5.93
C GLU A 94 1.92 -7.15 -7.21
N ALA A 95 0.63 -7.28 -7.53
CA ALA A 95 0.03 -6.62 -8.69
C ALA A 95 0.11 -5.09 -8.55
N VAL A 96 -0.23 -4.55 -7.38
CA VAL A 96 -0.10 -3.12 -7.06
C VAL A 96 1.34 -2.66 -7.17
N SER A 97 2.29 -3.38 -6.58
CA SER A 97 3.72 -3.05 -6.65
C SER A 97 4.25 -2.97 -8.10
N ARG A 98 3.71 -3.80 -9.00
CA ARG A 98 4.02 -3.77 -10.44
C ARG A 98 3.31 -2.62 -11.15
N ALA A 99 2.07 -2.32 -10.76
CA ALA A 99 1.28 -1.25 -11.35
C ALA A 99 1.84 0.14 -10.98
N THR A 100 2.28 0.35 -9.75
CA THR A 100 2.85 1.64 -9.29
C THR A 100 4.26 1.90 -9.80
N TYR A 101 4.99 0.85 -10.18
CA TYR A 101 6.37 1.00 -10.63
C TYR A 101 6.47 1.65 -12.02
N VAL A 102 7.08 2.85 -12.04
CA VAL A 102 7.40 3.58 -13.28
C VAL A 102 8.93 3.77 -13.39
N PRO A 103 9.65 2.90 -14.12
CA PRO A 103 11.10 2.97 -14.23
C PRO A 103 11.54 4.27 -14.88
N SER A 104 12.59 4.90 -14.32
CA SER A 104 13.26 6.07 -14.92
C SER A 104 12.30 7.16 -15.42
N TYR A 105 11.19 7.42 -14.71
CA TYR A 105 10.11 8.31 -15.17
C TYR A 105 10.58 9.74 -15.48
N LEU A 106 11.68 10.18 -14.85
CA LEU A 106 12.33 11.45 -15.12
C LEU A 106 12.81 11.57 -16.57
N SER A 107 13.19 10.46 -17.22
CA SER A 107 13.65 10.43 -18.61
C SER A 107 12.54 10.59 -19.65
N PHE A 108 11.27 10.36 -19.28
CA PHE A 108 10.16 10.48 -20.21
C PHE A 108 9.83 11.93 -20.55
N LYS A 109 9.33 12.19 -21.76
CA LYS A 109 8.66 13.47 -22.05
C LYS A 109 7.36 13.56 -21.26
N GLU A 110 6.96 14.77 -20.86
CA GLU A 110 5.76 15.01 -20.02
C GLU A 110 4.51 14.33 -20.57
N LYS A 111 4.20 14.54 -21.86
CA LYS A 111 3.05 13.92 -22.53
C LYS A 111 3.07 12.38 -22.46
N THR A 112 4.26 11.78 -22.61
CA THR A 112 4.43 10.32 -22.53
C THR A 112 4.22 9.84 -21.09
N PHE A 113 4.81 10.54 -20.12
CA PHE A 113 4.60 10.23 -18.71
C PHE A 113 3.13 10.31 -18.32
N ASN A 114 2.43 11.40 -18.67
CA ASN A 114 1.02 11.58 -18.34
C ASN A 114 0.14 10.46 -18.94
N LYS A 115 0.48 9.96 -20.14
CA LYS A 115 -0.20 8.80 -20.73
C LYS A 115 0.03 7.52 -19.92
N ILE A 116 1.29 7.24 -19.54
CA ILE A 116 1.64 6.08 -18.71
C ILE A 116 0.94 6.16 -17.35
N TRP A 117 1.02 7.32 -16.70
CA TRP A 117 0.41 7.58 -15.40
C TRP A 117 -1.10 7.28 -15.40
N ARG A 118 -1.84 7.74 -16.41
CA ARG A 118 -3.29 7.43 -16.53
C ARG A 118 -3.56 5.93 -16.63
N VAL A 119 -2.80 5.24 -17.47
CA VAL A 119 -2.89 3.78 -17.61
C VAL A 119 -2.64 3.09 -16.27
N LYS A 120 -1.68 3.58 -15.47
CA LYS A 120 -1.39 3.03 -14.15
C LYS A 120 -2.50 3.26 -13.12
N ILE A 121 -3.13 4.44 -13.13
CA ILE A 121 -4.31 4.72 -12.30
C ILE A 121 -5.45 3.76 -12.64
N ASP A 122 -5.74 3.55 -13.93
CA ASP A 122 -6.79 2.64 -14.39
C ASP A 122 -6.46 1.18 -14.03
N GLU A 123 -5.21 0.76 -14.22
CA GLU A 123 -4.72 -0.59 -13.84
C GLU A 123 -4.91 -0.85 -12.33
N LEU A 124 -4.54 0.11 -11.48
CA LEU A 124 -4.73 0.00 -10.03
C LEU A 124 -6.19 -0.10 -9.63
N LYS A 125 -7.08 0.66 -10.29
CA LYS A 125 -8.51 0.62 -10.04
C LYS A 125 -9.07 -0.78 -10.33
N ILE A 126 -8.72 -1.36 -11.48
CA ILE A 126 -9.16 -2.72 -11.86
C ILE A 126 -8.67 -3.76 -10.85
N ILE A 127 -7.39 -3.69 -10.45
CA ILE A 127 -6.81 -4.60 -9.44
C ILE A 127 -7.54 -4.47 -8.10
N PHE A 128 -7.82 -3.24 -7.66
CA PHE A 128 -8.55 -2.97 -6.43
C PHE A 128 -9.99 -3.51 -6.46
N GLU A 129 -10.76 -3.16 -7.49
CA GLU A 129 -12.18 -3.54 -7.60
C GLU A 129 -12.34 -5.06 -7.66
N SER A 130 -11.51 -5.75 -8.47
CA SER A 130 -11.53 -7.21 -8.56
C SER A 130 -11.18 -7.89 -7.23
N THR A 131 -10.18 -7.38 -6.51
CA THR A 131 -9.77 -7.94 -5.20
C THR A 131 -10.83 -7.70 -4.13
N ILE A 132 -11.45 -6.51 -4.11
CA ILE A 132 -12.55 -6.23 -3.17
C ILE A 132 -13.74 -7.13 -3.46
N GLN A 133 -14.09 -7.34 -4.72
CA GLN A 133 -15.17 -8.26 -5.10
C GLN A 133 -14.88 -9.69 -4.64
N GLU A 134 -13.67 -10.21 -4.88
CA GLU A 134 -13.29 -11.56 -4.44
C GLU A 134 -13.36 -11.71 -2.90
N LEU A 135 -12.98 -10.67 -2.15
CA LEU A 135 -13.12 -10.67 -0.69
C LEU A 135 -14.57 -10.55 -0.23
N GLU A 136 -15.43 -9.83 -0.96
CA GLU A 136 -16.87 -9.77 -0.64
C GLU A 136 -17.56 -11.12 -0.88
N GLU A 137 -17.22 -11.82 -1.96
CA GLU A 137 -17.69 -13.17 -2.25
C GLU A 137 -17.25 -14.13 -1.12
N LEU A 138 -15.97 -14.10 -0.74
CA LEU A 138 -15.43 -14.90 0.36
C LEU A 138 -16.11 -14.57 1.71
N LYS A 139 -16.44 -13.30 1.95
CA LYS A 139 -17.16 -12.86 3.15
C LYS A 139 -18.58 -13.40 3.20
N ALA A 140 -19.25 -13.55 2.05
CA ALA A 140 -20.56 -14.16 1.96
C ALA A 140 -20.50 -15.68 2.24
N ASP A 141 -19.48 -16.36 1.70
CA ASP A 141 -19.27 -17.79 1.89
C ASP A 141 -18.88 -18.16 3.34
N PHE A 142 -18.14 -17.28 4.02
CA PHE A 142 -17.66 -17.47 5.40
C PHE A 142 -18.23 -16.39 6.34
N PHE A 143 -19.56 -16.25 6.37
CA PHE A 143 -20.25 -15.19 7.12
C PHE A 143 -19.88 -15.15 8.61
N GLU A 144 -19.68 -16.31 9.24
CA GLU A 144 -19.27 -16.41 10.65
C GLU A 144 -17.89 -15.78 10.93
N PHE A 145 -17.03 -15.71 9.92
CA PHE A 145 -15.68 -15.14 10.00
C PHE A 145 -15.56 -13.79 9.27
N LYS A 146 -16.68 -13.10 9.01
CA LYS A 146 -16.69 -11.83 8.26
C LYS A 146 -15.68 -10.80 8.75
N GLU A 147 -15.44 -10.71 10.05
CA GLU A 147 -14.50 -9.73 10.60
C GLU A 147 -13.04 -10.04 10.24
N LYS A 148 -12.70 -11.32 10.06
CA LYS A 148 -11.38 -11.73 9.58
C LYS A 148 -11.19 -11.31 8.13
N VAL A 149 -12.20 -11.48 7.29
CA VAL A 149 -12.16 -11.02 5.89
C VAL A 149 -12.10 -9.49 5.82
N ASN A 150 -12.87 -8.78 6.65
CA ASN A 150 -12.87 -7.31 6.74
C ASN A 150 -11.48 -6.73 7.07
N GLN A 151 -10.66 -7.43 7.86
CA GLN A 151 -9.27 -7.02 8.12
C GLN A 151 -8.44 -6.98 6.83
N PHE A 152 -8.59 -7.97 5.95
CA PHE A 152 -7.89 -7.98 4.66
C PHE A 152 -8.45 -6.93 3.70
N GLN A 153 -9.77 -6.72 3.66
CA GLN A 153 -10.37 -5.63 2.89
C GLN A 153 -9.85 -4.25 3.34
N THR A 154 -9.71 -4.05 4.65
CA THR A 154 -9.10 -2.82 5.21
C THR A 154 -7.68 -2.64 4.68
N ARG A 155 -6.85 -3.69 4.68
CA ARG A 155 -5.48 -3.63 4.15
C ARG A 155 -5.44 -3.32 2.65
N VAL A 156 -6.34 -3.93 1.86
CA VAL A 156 -6.48 -3.67 0.42
C VAL A 156 -6.86 -2.21 0.17
N LYS A 157 -7.84 -1.67 0.90
CA LYS A 157 -8.26 -0.26 0.80
C LYS A 157 -7.13 0.71 1.15
N ILE A 158 -6.42 0.46 2.26
CA ILE A 158 -5.26 1.25 2.68
C ILE A 158 -4.21 1.27 1.57
N SER A 159 -3.78 0.10 1.11
CA SER A 159 -2.73 -0.03 0.09
C SER A 159 -3.13 0.62 -1.24
N TYR A 160 -4.41 0.55 -1.62
CA TYR A 160 -4.91 1.20 -2.84
C TYR A 160 -4.82 2.72 -2.73
N TYR A 161 -5.40 3.31 -1.67
CA TYR A 161 -5.41 4.77 -1.53
C TYR A 161 -4.01 5.35 -1.36
N ASP A 162 -3.14 4.67 -0.60
CA ASP A 162 -1.72 5.01 -0.47
C ASP A 162 -1.01 5.00 -1.84
N SER A 163 -1.18 3.93 -2.62
CA SER A 163 -0.59 3.81 -3.96
C SER A 163 -1.07 4.89 -4.93
N ILE A 164 -2.33 5.31 -4.83
CA ILE A 164 -2.87 6.38 -5.66
C ILE A 164 -2.26 7.74 -5.24
N ILE A 165 -2.16 8.02 -3.94
CA ILE A 165 -1.50 9.23 -3.42
C ILE A 165 -0.04 9.29 -3.91
N ASP A 166 0.70 8.19 -3.83
CA ASP A 166 2.06 8.10 -4.35
C ASP A 166 2.15 8.39 -5.86
N LEU A 167 1.22 7.88 -6.65
CA LEU A 167 1.16 8.19 -8.09
C LEU A 167 0.88 9.68 -8.35
N TYR A 168 0.04 10.34 -7.54
CA TYR A 168 -0.16 11.79 -7.66
C TYR A 168 1.07 12.59 -7.24
N GLU A 169 1.82 12.15 -6.24
CA GLU A 169 3.11 12.76 -5.91
C GLU A 169 4.14 12.57 -7.02
N LEU A 170 4.19 11.40 -7.68
CA LEU A 170 5.01 11.23 -8.89
C LEU A 170 4.59 12.17 -10.04
N LEU A 171 3.29 12.37 -10.24
CA LEU A 171 2.76 13.31 -11.23
C LEU A 171 3.19 14.74 -10.93
N LYS A 172 3.07 15.15 -9.66
CA LYS A 172 3.52 16.45 -9.18
C LYS A 172 5.02 16.64 -9.36
N HIS A 173 5.84 15.64 -9.04
CA HIS A 173 7.28 15.70 -9.29
C HIS A 173 7.60 15.84 -10.78
N LYS A 174 6.83 15.18 -11.65
CA LYS A 174 7.05 15.27 -13.10
C LYS A 174 6.64 16.62 -13.67
N ASN A 175 5.45 17.10 -13.30
CA ASN A 175 4.82 18.29 -13.89
C ASN A 175 5.12 19.57 -13.09
N LYS A 176 5.83 19.46 -11.96
CA LYS A 176 6.13 20.49 -10.94
C LYS A 176 4.90 21.02 -10.19
N HIS A 177 3.74 20.98 -10.81
CA HIS A 177 2.46 21.40 -10.24
C HIS A 177 1.36 20.39 -10.61
N LEU A 178 0.34 20.33 -9.76
CA LEU A 178 -0.90 19.62 -10.03
C LEU A 178 -1.96 20.60 -10.52
N LYS A 179 -2.84 20.13 -11.39
CA LYS A 179 -4.04 20.87 -11.78
C LYS A 179 -5.07 20.89 -10.65
N PRO A 180 -6.03 21.83 -10.66
CA PRO A 180 -7.09 21.86 -9.64
C PRO A 180 -7.82 20.53 -9.50
N GLU A 181 -8.16 19.83 -10.59
CA GLU A 181 -8.87 18.55 -10.50
C GLU A 181 -8.00 17.44 -9.89
N GLU A 182 -6.68 17.52 -10.10
CA GLU A 182 -5.69 16.58 -9.54
C GLU A 182 -5.45 16.86 -8.04
N ILE A 183 -5.53 18.13 -7.62
CA ILE A 183 -5.50 18.54 -6.22
C ILE A 183 -6.74 17.99 -5.50
N THR A 184 -7.94 18.26 -6.02
CA THR A 184 -9.20 17.75 -5.45
C THR A 184 -9.19 16.23 -5.35
N ALA A 185 -8.70 15.53 -6.39
CA ALA A 185 -8.58 14.08 -6.36
C ALA A 185 -7.61 13.59 -5.27
N THR A 186 -6.46 14.24 -5.11
CA THR A 186 -5.48 13.88 -4.07
C THR A 186 -6.07 14.05 -2.67
N LEU A 187 -6.79 15.14 -2.42
CA LEU A 187 -7.49 15.38 -1.14
C LEU A 187 -8.55 14.32 -0.87
N GLU A 188 -9.36 13.97 -1.88
CA GLU A 188 -10.38 12.92 -1.76
C GLU A 188 -9.76 11.56 -1.39
N TYR A 189 -8.64 11.18 -2.02
CA TYR A 189 -7.94 9.95 -1.65
C TYR A 189 -7.34 10.00 -0.23
N CYS A 190 -6.81 11.16 0.19
CA CYS A 190 -6.38 11.37 1.57
C CYS A 190 -7.55 11.25 2.57
N HIS A 191 -8.72 11.79 2.23
CA HIS A 191 -9.93 11.69 3.05
C HIS A 191 -10.40 10.24 3.16
N ARG A 192 -10.42 9.49 2.05
CA ARG A 192 -10.78 8.07 2.05
C ARG A 192 -9.80 7.22 2.84
N LEU A 193 -8.49 7.46 2.67
CA LEU A 193 -7.49 6.76 3.46
C LEU A 193 -7.65 7.04 4.95
N TYR A 194 -7.87 8.30 5.33
CA TYR A 194 -8.17 8.69 6.71
C TYR A 194 -9.39 7.96 7.26
N GLN A 195 -10.49 7.93 6.50
CA GLN A 195 -11.71 7.25 6.90
C GLN A 195 -11.44 5.76 7.15
N VAL A 196 -10.73 5.08 6.26
CA VAL A 196 -10.41 3.65 6.41
C VAL A 196 -9.59 3.39 7.67
N ILE A 197 -8.56 4.18 7.95
CA ILE A 197 -7.73 3.97 9.15
C ILE A 197 -8.48 4.33 10.44
N ALA A 198 -9.34 5.36 10.40
CA ALA A 198 -10.07 5.83 11.58
C ALA A 198 -11.21 4.87 11.98
N THR A 199 -11.86 4.22 11.01
CA THR A 199 -12.96 3.27 11.26
C THR A 199 -12.52 1.82 11.37
N ALA A 200 -11.22 1.53 11.26
CA ALA A 200 -10.73 0.16 11.35
C ALA A 200 -10.90 -0.40 12.77
N GLU A 201 -11.61 -1.52 12.91
CA GLU A 201 -11.86 -2.14 14.22
C GLU A 201 -10.57 -2.63 14.89
N ASN A 202 -9.62 -3.15 14.10
CA ASN A 202 -8.35 -3.68 14.57
C ASN A 202 -7.23 -2.70 14.24
N HIS A 203 -6.98 -1.76 15.14
CA HIS A 203 -5.91 -0.77 14.99
C HIS A 203 -4.55 -1.46 15.01
N ASN A 204 -3.83 -1.38 13.89
CA ASN A 204 -2.45 -1.81 13.80
C ASN A 204 -1.53 -0.60 14.04
N PRO A 205 -0.46 -0.71 14.84
CA PRO A 205 0.53 0.36 14.98
C PRO A 205 1.09 0.88 13.64
N TYR A 206 1.10 0.04 12.61
CA TYR A 206 1.48 0.42 11.25
C TYR A 206 0.55 1.48 10.62
N PHE A 207 -0.70 1.62 11.07
CA PHE A 207 -1.63 2.64 10.55
C PHE A 207 -1.15 4.07 10.82
N GLN A 208 -0.30 4.22 11.84
CA GLN A 208 0.37 5.47 12.12
C GLN A 208 1.17 5.99 10.92
N PHE A 209 1.82 5.11 10.15
CA PHE A 209 2.57 5.49 8.96
C PHE A 209 1.67 6.22 7.95
N PHE A 210 0.50 5.65 7.65
CA PHE A 210 -0.48 6.27 6.75
C PHE A 210 -1.08 7.55 7.31
N ALA A 211 -1.31 7.62 8.63
CA ALA A 211 -1.76 8.86 9.27
C ALA A 211 -0.76 10.01 9.02
N HIS A 212 0.54 9.73 9.08
CA HIS A 212 1.57 10.72 8.76
C HIS A 212 1.58 11.08 7.27
N ILE A 213 1.43 10.11 6.37
CA ILE A 213 1.33 10.37 4.92
C ILE A 213 0.16 11.30 4.62
N ILE A 214 -1.02 11.04 5.17
CA ILE A 214 -2.22 11.88 4.98
C ILE A 214 -1.92 13.31 5.44
N GLY A 215 -1.41 13.46 6.67
CA GLY A 215 -1.18 14.78 7.25
C GLY A 215 -0.15 15.61 6.47
N LEU A 216 0.93 14.97 6.03
CA LEU A 216 1.96 15.63 5.22
C LEU A 216 1.44 16.03 3.85
N ASN A 217 0.57 15.21 3.23
CA ASN A 217 -0.08 15.56 1.96
C ASN A 217 -1.03 16.75 2.13
N TYR A 218 -1.85 16.78 3.19
CA TYR A 218 -2.70 17.94 3.50
C TYR A 218 -1.89 19.23 3.60
N LEU A 219 -0.79 19.22 4.37
CA LEU A 219 0.08 20.40 4.52
C LEU A 219 0.72 20.84 3.19
N ASN A 220 1.20 19.88 2.39
CA ASN A 220 1.90 20.16 1.14
C ASN A 220 0.98 20.73 0.02
N ILE A 221 -0.30 20.39 0.08
CA ILE A 221 -1.30 20.79 -0.91
C ILE A 221 -2.10 22.01 -0.46
N TYR A 222 -2.19 22.28 0.86
CA TYR A 222 -3.05 23.32 1.44
C TYR A 222 -2.98 24.69 0.75
N SER A 223 -1.78 25.21 0.49
CA SER A 223 -1.60 26.54 -0.12
C SER A 223 -2.08 26.62 -1.58
N LYS A 224 -2.35 25.47 -2.21
CA LYS A 224 -2.83 25.35 -3.60
C LYS A 224 -4.32 25.02 -3.67
N CYS A 225 -4.96 24.78 -2.53
CA CYS A 225 -6.39 24.51 -2.44
C CYS A 225 -7.21 25.77 -2.73
N SER A 226 -8.42 25.57 -3.26
CA SER A 226 -9.46 26.59 -3.21
C SER A 226 -9.87 26.89 -1.76
N GLU A 227 -10.56 28.00 -1.51
CA GLU A 227 -10.95 28.40 -0.15
C GLU A 227 -11.86 27.37 0.55
N SER A 228 -12.78 26.74 -0.19
CA SER A 228 -13.62 25.67 0.37
C SER A 228 -12.81 24.42 0.72
N GLU A 229 -11.85 24.06 -0.12
CA GLU A 229 -10.92 22.94 0.11
C GLU A 229 -9.98 23.23 1.28
N LYS A 230 -9.52 24.47 1.47
CA LYS A 230 -8.70 24.88 2.62
C LYS A 230 -9.44 24.64 3.93
N ILE A 231 -10.69 25.12 4.04
CA ILE A 231 -11.51 24.93 5.25
C ILE A 231 -11.64 23.44 5.59
N THR A 232 -11.99 22.63 4.58
CA THR A 232 -12.17 21.19 4.75
C THR A 232 -10.86 20.50 5.13
N THR A 233 -9.77 20.81 4.42
CA THR A 233 -8.44 20.23 4.64
C THR A 233 -7.92 20.56 6.02
N LYS A 234 -8.08 21.81 6.48
CA LYS A 234 -7.67 22.25 7.82
C LYS A 234 -8.44 21.50 8.91
N GLN A 235 -9.75 21.37 8.76
CA GLN A 235 -10.58 20.63 9.69
C GLN A 235 -10.18 19.14 9.74
N ARG A 236 -9.95 18.51 8.58
CA ARG A 236 -9.49 17.11 8.50
C ARG A 236 -8.09 16.91 9.10
N LEU A 237 -7.18 17.86 8.90
CA LEU A 237 -5.86 17.80 9.51
C LEU A 237 -5.94 17.90 11.04
N LYS A 238 -6.81 18.76 11.57
CA LYS A 238 -7.06 18.85 13.02
C LYS A 238 -7.58 17.53 13.59
N GLU A 239 -8.59 16.94 12.94
CA GLU A 239 -9.15 15.63 13.32
C GLU A 239 -8.08 14.53 13.30
N LEU A 240 -7.26 14.49 12.26
CA LEU A 240 -6.16 13.54 12.13
C LEU A 240 -5.11 13.69 13.24
N ILE A 241 -4.72 14.92 13.59
CA ILE A 241 -3.77 15.19 14.69
C ILE A 241 -4.34 14.69 16.02
N GLN A 242 -5.63 14.92 16.27
CA GLN A 242 -6.31 14.41 17.46
C GLN A 242 -6.35 12.88 17.45
N PHE A 243 -6.73 12.27 16.33
CA PHE A 243 -6.73 10.82 16.15
C PHE A 243 -5.36 10.21 16.44
N ILE A 244 -4.27 10.80 15.91
CA ILE A 244 -2.91 10.32 16.17
C ILE A 244 -2.58 10.37 17.65
N LYS A 245 -2.92 11.49 18.32
CA LYS A 245 -2.68 11.68 19.76
C LYS A 245 -3.43 10.67 20.62
N GLU A 246 -4.66 10.32 20.24
CA GLU A 246 -5.51 9.39 21.00
C GLU A 246 -5.17 7.93 20.76
N LYS A 247 -4.79 7.56 19.53
CA LYS A 247 -4.62 6.15 19.13
C LYS A 247 -3.19 5.65 19.12
N PHE A 248 -2.19 6.53 19.03
CA PHE A 248 -0.79 6.13 18.89
C PHE A 248 0.10 6.71 19.98
N TYR A 249 1.01 5.88 20.50
CA TYR A 249 2.02 6.29 21.48
C TYR A 249 3.07 7.28 20.92
N SER A 250 3.01 7.59 19.62
CA SER A 250 4.00 8.37 18.87
C SER A 250 3.73 9.87 18.81
N TYR A 251 2.92 10.42 19.70
CA TYR A 251 2.77 11.88 19.80
C TYR A 251 4.08 12.60 20.21
N PHE A 252 5.12 11.86 20.60
CA PHE A 252 6.49 12.36 20.75
C PHE A 252 7.38 12.19 19.51
N SER A 253 6.85 11.63 18.42
CA SER A 253 7.62 11.47 17.18
C SER A 253 7.83 12.81 16.49
N LEU A 254 8.97 12.94 15.80
CA LEU A 254 9.25 14.10 14.96
C LEU A 254 8.13 14.35 13.95
N ASN A 255 7.57 13.29 13.36
CA ASN A 255 6.49 13.41 12.39
C ASN A 255 5.24 14.06 13.01
N TYR A 256 4.86 13.69 14.24
CA TYR A 256 3.74 14.35 14.91
C TYR A 256 4.02 15.84 15.17
N LEU A 257 5.23 16.17 15.61
CA LEU A 257 5.63 17.56 15.83
C LEU A 257 5.59 18.37 14.54
N LEU A 258 6.09 17.81 13.42
CA LEU A 258 6.01 18.44 12.11
C LEU A 258 4.57 18.70 11.68
N LEU A 259 3.67 17.73 11.86
CA LEU A 259 2.25 17.90 11.54
C LEU A 259 1.60 18.99 12.37
N LYS A 260 1.86 19.00 13.68
CA LYS A 260 1.27 19.99 14.60
C LYS A 260 1.78 21.40 14.30
N THR A 261 3.08 21.58 14.20
CA THR A 261 3.69 22.88 13.85
C THR A 261 3.21 23.35 12.47
N GLY A 262 3.12 22.43 11.50
CA GLY A 262 2.57 22.73 10.18
C GLY A 262 1.11 23.21 10.25
N TYR A 263 0.27 22.54 11.03
CA TYR A 263 -1.12 22.94 11.25
C TYR A 263 -1.22 24.33 11.89
N ASP A 264 -0.45 24.58 12.94
CA ASP A 264 -0.46 25.86 13.67
C ASP A 264 -0.03 27.02 12.74
N SER A 265 0.85 26.77 11.76
CA SER A 265 1.29 27.78 10.79
C SER A 265 0.30 28.08 9.65
N LEU A 266 -0.82 27.35 9.56
CA LEU A 266 -1.82 27.58 8.50
C LEU A 266 -2.69 28.82 8.74
N ASP A 267 -2.72 29.36 9.97
CA ASP A 267 -3.41 30.61 10.31
C ASP A 267 -2.60 31.86 9.94
N ASP A 268 -1.30 31.71 9.71
CA ASP A 268 -0.37 32.81 9.40
C ASP A 268 -0.19 33.03 7.88
N GLN A 269 -0.96 32.32 7.02
CA GLN A 269 -0.88 32.35 5.55
C GLN A 269 -2.19 32.81 4.91
#